data_AF-A0A735IFA0-F1
#
_entry.id   AF-A0A735IFA0-F1
#
_cell.length_a   1.000
_cell.length_b   1.000
_cell.length_c   1.000
_cell.angle_alpha   90.00
_cell.angle_beta   90.00
_cell.angle_gamma   90.00
#
_symmetry.space_group_name_H-M   'P 1'
#
loop_
_entity.id
_entity.type
_entity.pdbx_description
1 polymer ?
#
loop_
_entity_poly.entity_id
_entity_poly.type
_entity_poly.pdbx_seq_one_letter_code
_entity_poly.pdbx_strand_id
1 'polypeptide(L)' 'SLFNEMVPEFIEKMDEALKEIGFTFGEQWR' A
#
# COMPACT_ATOMS: atom_id res chain seq x y z
N SER A 1 -5.34 13.52 -13.79
CA SER A 1 -4.60 12.59 -14.66
C SER A 1 -4.94 11.17 -14.20
N LEU A 2 -4.90 10.16 -15.09
CA LEU A 2 -5.13 8.75 -14.71
C LEU A 2 -4.31 8.34 -13.47
N PHE A 3 -3.12 8.91 -13.30
CA PHE A 3 -2.27 8.68 -12.14
C PHE A 3 -2.99 8.96 -10.80
N ASN A 4 -3.68 10.10 -10.67
CA ASN A 4 -4.36 10.46 -9.42
C ASN A 4 -5.54 9.53 -9.08
N GLU A 5 -6.10 8.86 -10.08
CA GLU A 5 -7.22 7.91 -9.91
C GLU A 5 -6.71 6.50 -9.57
N MET A 6 -5.53 6.11 -10.04
CA MET A 6 -4.93 4.79 -9.77
C MET A 6 -4.16 4.73 -8.44
N VAL A 7 -3.68 5.86 -7.92
CA VAL A 7 -2.90 5.91 -6.66
C VAL A 7 -3.67 5.34 -5.45
N PRO A 8 -4.97 5.65 -5.23
CA PRO A 8 -5.72 5.09 -4.12
C PRO A 8 -5.82 3.57 -4.17
N GLU A 9 -6.19 3.02 -5.33
CA GLU A 9 -6.32 1.57 -5.54
C GLU A 9 -4.98 0.85 -5.32
N PHE A 10 -3.89 1.44 -5.80
CA PHE A 10 -2.55 0.89 -5.62
C PHE A 10 -2.15 0.84 -4.13
N ILE A 11 -2.46 1.88 -3.37
CA ILE A 11 -2.17 1.94 -1.94
C ILE A 11 -2.99 0.89 -1.18
N GLU A 12 -4.28 0.74 -1.49
CA GLU A 12 -5.14 -0.27 -0.86
C GLU A 12 -4.62 -1.69 -1.10
N LYS A 13 -4.28 -2.02 -2.36
CA LYS A 13 -3.73 -3.33 -2.71
C LYS A 13 -2.38 -3.62 -2.05
N MET A 14 -1.55 -2.59 -1.88
CA MET A 14 -0.27 -2.71 -1.19
C MET A 14 -0.48 -2.97 0.31
N ASP A 15 -1.40 -2.27 0.96
CA ASP A 15 -1.69 -2.45 2.39
C ASP A 15 -2.30 -3.83 2.67
N GLU A 16 -3.21 -4.31 1.80
CA GLU A 16 -3.74 -5.68 1.86
C GLU A 16 -2.61 -6.73 1.81
N ALA A 17 -1.68 -6.59 0.86
CA ALA A 17 -0.56 -7.52 0.69
C ALA A 17 0.40 -7.49 1.88
N LEU A 18 0.73 -6.29 2.41
CA LEU A 18 1.58 -6.14 3.58
C LEU A 18 0.95 -6.79 4.82
N LYS A 19 -0.35 -6.60 5.01
CA LYS A 19 -1.10 -7.20 6.10
C LYS A 19 -1.14 -8.72 6.03
N GLU A 20 -1.25 -9.30 4.84
CA GLU A 20 -1.23 -10.76 4.64
C GLU A 20 0.09 -11.39 5.12
N ILE A 21 1.22 -10.70 4.91
CA ILE A 21 2.54 -11.16 5.35
C ILE A 21 2.90 -10.69 6.77
N GLY A 22 1.99 -10.02 7.48
CA GLY A 22 2.18 -9.56 8.85
C GLY A 22 3.06 -8.32 9.00
N PHE A 23 3.23 -7.54 7.92
CA PHE A 23 3.97 -6.28 7.91
C PHE A 23 3.00 -5.09 7.91
N THR A 24 3.44 -3.98 8.49
CA THR A 24 2.72 -2.70 8.40
C THR A 24 3.54 -1.71 7.57
N PHE A 25 2.89 -1.00 6.65
CA PHE A 25 3.54 0.08 5.93
C PHE A 25 4.15 1.10 6.91
N GLY A 26 5.43 1.42 6.76
CA GLY A 26 6.16 2.31 7.66
C GLY A 26 7.21 1.60 8.50
N GLU A 27 7.10 0.27 8.69
CA GLU A 27 8.10 -0.52 9.42
C GLU A 27 9.48 -0.52 8.76
N GLN A 28 9.54 -0.33 7.44
CA GLN A 28 10.80 -0.21 6.69
C GLN A 28 11.62 1.06 7.01
N TRP A 29 11.02 2.04 7.69
CA TRP A 29 11.67 3.31 8.05
C TRP A 29 12.05 3.39 9.54
N ARG A 30 11.81 2.34 10.33
CA ARG A 30 12.36 2.21 11.69
C ARG A 30 13.79 1.69 11.62
#